data_AF-X1A489-F1
#
_entry.id   AF-X1A489-F1
#
_cell.length_a   1.000
_cell.length_b   1.000
_cell.length_c   1.000
_cell.angle_alpha   90.00
_cell.angle_beta   90.00
_cell.angle_gamma   90.00
#
_symmetry.space_group_name_H-M   'P 1'
#
loop_
_entity.id
_entity.type
_entity.pdbx_description
1 polymer ?
#
loop_
_entity_poly.entity_id
_entity_poly.type
_entity_poly.pdbx_seq_one_letter_code
_entity_poly.pdbx_strand_id
1 'polypeptide(L)'
;IAKAKPLGIITETGIQRLMYPVSPGETVYSPDKQILTRFLGLQSTKGLNLGVIGQHELEVRLNLTRFLQKHAAILAISGAGKSYTVSVVIEELLLRTKEEGRVAIVLFDVHGEYKGMADDKSPFASSIEVFPAALIEFATNSLSGRQFAIYQPQMSSVQTRELSKITSKLYKEKTKQGITYTIEDILKELEKDD
;
A
#
# COMPACT_ATOMS: atom_id res chain seq x y z
N ILE A 1 -28.12 -10.47 -27.98
CA ILE A 1 -28.35 -11.32 -26.78
C ILE A 1 -27.33 -10.91 -25.74
N ALA A 2 -27.77 -10.41 -24.58
CA ALA A 2 -26.90 -10.08 -23.45
C ALA A 2 -26.88 -11.25 -22.44
N LYS A 3 -25.75 -11.50 -21.78
CA LYS A 3 -25.64 -12.47 -20.68
C LYS A 3 -25.76 -11.75 -19.35
N ALA A 4 -26.66 -12.20 -18.48
CA ALA A 4 -26.79 -11.69 -17.11
C ALA A 4 -26.35 -12.75 -16.10
N LYS A 5 -25.64 -12.33 -15.05
CA LYS A 5 -25.27 -13.18 -13.91
C LYS A 5 -25.95 -12.64 -12.66
N PRO A 6 -26.83 -13.42 -12.00
CA PRO A 6 -27.50 -12.94 -10.80
C PRO A 6 -26.48 -12.93 -9.64
N LEU A 7 -26.34 -11.77 -8.97
CA LEU A 7 -25.30 -11.55 -7.94
C LEU A 7 -25.82 -11.76 -6.50
N GLY A 8 -27.09 -11.43 -6.26
CA GLY A 8 -27.75 -11.58 -4.96
C GLY A 8 -29.16 -11.00 -4.97
N ILE A 9 -29.83 -11.07 -3.82
CA ILE A 9 -31.12 -10.43 -3.56
C ILE A 9 -30.87 -9.26 -2.61
N ILE A 10 -31.25 -8.06 -3.01
CA ILE A 10 -31.16 -6.88 -2.15
C ILE A 10 -32.38 -6.87 -1.23
N THR A 11 -32.13 -6.85 0.08
CA THR A 11 -33.14 -6.85 1.14
C THR A 11 -32.93 -5.65 2.06
N GLU A 12 -33.84 -5.41 3.01
CA GLU A 12 -33.67 -4.35 4.01
C GLU A 12 -32.45 -4.57 4.90
N THR A 13 -32.08 -5.82 5.19
CA THR A 13 -30.94 -6.17 6.04
C THR A 13 -29.61 -6.28 5.29
N GLY A 14 -29.63 -6.19 3.96
CA GLY A 14 -28.43 -6.25 3.12
C GLY A 14 -28.59 -7.13 1.89
N ILE A 15 -27.46 -7.63 1.36
CA ILE A 15 -27.45 -8.51 0.19
C ILE A 15 -27.49 -9.96 0.66
N GLN A 16 -28.51 -10.70 0.22
CA GLN A 16 -28.67 -12.13 0.48
C GLN A 16 -28.28 -12.95 -0.75
N ARG A 17 -27.91 -14.22 -0.50
CA ARG A 17 -27.58 -15.16 -1.57
C ARG A 17 -28.85 -15.57 -2.32
N LEU A 18 -28.76 -15.69 -3.64
CA LEU A 18 -29.81 -16.32 -4.44
C LEU A 18 -29.90 -17.81 -4.12
N MET A 19 -31.06 -18.26 -3.66
CA MET A 19 -31.34 -19.68 -3.40
C MET A 19 -31.97 -20.38 -4.60
N TYR A 20 -32.56 -19.63 -5.52
CA TYR A 20 -33.27 -20.12 -6.71
C TYR A 20 -32.98 -19.22 -7.92
N PRO A 21 -33.07 -19.75 -9.15
CA PRO A 21 -32.91 -18.95 -10.36
C PRO A 21 -34.05 -17.93 -10.52
N VAL A 22 -33.77 -16.85 -11.27
CA VAL A 22 -34.81 -15.94 -11.75
C VAL A 22 -35.72 -16.64 -12.76
N SER A 23 -37.02 -16.37 -12.67
CA SER A 23 -38.03 -16.97 -13.55
C SER A 23 -37.77 -16.62 -15.02
N PRO A 24 -37.88 -17.59 -15.95
CA PRO A 24 -37.82 -17.30 -17.38
C PRO A 24 -38.91 -16.31 -17.79
N GLY A 25 -38.56 -15.34 -18.64
CA GLY A 25 -39.49 -14.33 -19.13
C GLY A 25 -39.69 -13.12 -18.22
N GLU A 26 -38.98 -13.08 -17.08
CA GLU A 26 -39.05 -11.94 -16.16
C GLU A 26 -38.50 -10.65 -16.80
N THR A 27 -39.08 -9.51 -16.42
CA THR A 27 -38.66 -8.20 -16.94
C THR A 27 -37.35 -7.76 -16.30
N VAL A 28 -36.45 -7.20 -17.11
CA VAL A 28 -35.17 -6.65 -16.64
C VAL A 28 -35.25 -5.14 -16.59
N TYR A 29 -34.89 -4.57 -15.44
CA TYR A 29 -34.89 -3.13 -15.21
C TYR A 29 -33.46 -2.60 -15.07
N SER A 30 -33.26 -1.34 -15.47
CA SER A 30 -32.01 -0.65 -15.15
C SER A 30 -31.98 -0.34 -13.65
N PRO A 31 -30.87 -0.61 -12.94
CA PRO A 31 -30.79 -0.32 -11.52
C PRO A 31 -30.76 1.20 -11.30
N ASP A 32 -31.47 1.66 -10.27
CA ASP A 32 -31.37 3.06 -9.87
C ASP A 32 -30.03 3.35 -9.14
N LYS A 33 -29.69 4.64 -9.03
CA LYS A 33 -28.45 5.09 -8.39
C LYS A 33 -28.37 4.65 -6.91
N GLN A 34 -29.48 4.65 -6.18
CA GLN A 34 -29.51 4.33 -4.75
C GLN A 34 -29.21 2.84 -4.50
N ILE A 35 -29.82 1.96 -5.30
CA ILE A 35 -29.58 0.52 -5.33
C ILE A 35 -28.11 0.25 -5.63
N LEU A 36 -27.53 0.87 -6.65
CA LEU A 36 -26.12 0.70 -7.01
C LEU A 36 -25.18 1.17 -5.89
N THR A 37 -25.40 2.38 -5.34
CA THR A 37 -24.60 2.91 -4.22
C THR A 37 -24.61 1.95 -3.03
N ARG A 38 -25.80 1.45 -2.65
CA ARG A 38 -25.96 0.52 -1.54
C ARG A 38 -25.31 -0.83 -1.84
N PHE A 39 -25.51 -1.37 -3.04
CA PHE A 39 -24.99 -2.67 -3.45
C PHE A 39 -23.46 -2.68 -3.47
N LEU A 40 -22.83 -1.64 -4.03
CA LEU A 40 -21.38 -1.50 -4.11
C LEU A 40 -20.75 -1.00 -2.80
N GLY A 41 -21.56 -0.57 -1.83
CA GLY A 41 -21.08 -0.04 -0.56
C GLY A 41 -20.33 1.28 -0.70
N LEU A 42 -20.72 2.10 -1.68
CA LEU A 42 -20.14 3.41 -1.94
C LEU A 42 -20.69 4.43 -0.94
N GLN A 43 -19.89 5.46 -0.64
CA GLN A 43 -20.37 6.59 0.16
C GLN A 43 -21.01 7.66 -0.72
N SER A 44 -22.09 8.27 -0.25
CA SER A 44 -22.66 9.42 -0.96
C SER A 44 -21.79 10.67 -0.79
N THR A 45 -21.14 10.83 0.36
CA THR A 45 -20.30 11.99 0.71
C THR A 45 -19.04 11.54 1.47
N LYS A 46 -17.98 12.37 1.45
CA LYS A 46 -16.76 12.23 2.29
C LYS A 46 -15.90 10.97 2.08
N GLY A 47 -16.20 10.16 1.07
CA GLY A 47 -15.35 9.04 0.63
C GLY A 47 -14.29 9.45 -0.40
N LEU A 48 -13.37 8.54 -0.73
CA LEU A 48 -12.33 8.77 -1.75
C LEU A 48 -12.92 8.63 -3.14
N ASN A 49 -12.97 9.72 -3.91
CA ASN A 49 -13.54 9.74 -5.25
C ASN A 49 -12.57 9.16 -6.29
N LEU A 50 -12.88 7.97 -6.81
CA LEU A 50 -12.07 7.31 -7.84
C LEU A 50 -12.54 7.60 -9.26
N GLY A 51 -13.66 8.32 -9.42
CA GLY A 51 -14.26 8.61 -10.72
C GLY A 51 -15.72 8.17 -10.79
N VAL A 52 -16.17 7.74 -11.97
CA VAL A 52 -17.57 7.40 -12.24
C VAL A 52 -17.71 5.99 -12.79
N ILE A 53 -18.82 5.33 -12.47
CA ILE A 53 -19.16 4.03 -13.07
C ILE A 53 -19.50 4.25 -14.55
N GLY A 54 -18.96 3.41 -15.43
CA GLY A 54 -19.33 3.45 -16.85
C GLY A 54 -20.83 3.24 -17.03
N GLN A 55 -21.46 4.03 -17.90
CA GLN A 55 -22.89 3.96 -18.27
C GLN A 55 -23.91 4.31 -17.18
N HIS A 56 -23.47 4.46 -15.92
CA HIS A 56 -24.29 4.91 -14.82
C HIS A 56 -23.59 6.12 -14.23
N GLU A 57 -24.10 7.34 -14.47
CA GLU A 57 -23.54 8.62 -13.95
C GLU A 57 -23.54 8.68 -12.42
N LEU A 58 -22.77 7.79 -11.80
CA LEU A 58 -22.68 7.51 -10.38
C LEU A 58 -21.21 7.60 -10.00
N GLU A 59 -20.93 8.52 -9.10
CA GLU A 59 -19.59 8.72 -8.55
C GLU A 59 -19.21 7.55 -7.64
N VAL A 60 -18.00 7.05 -7.83
CA VAL A 60 -17.40 5.98 -7.04
C VAL A 60 -16.60 6.61 -5.91
N ARG A 61 -17.26 6.81 -4.77
CA ARG A 61 -16.60 7.24 -3.53
C ARG A 61 -16.40 6.07 -2.59
N LEU A 62 -15.15 5.63 -2.41
CA LEU A 62 -14.83 4.54 -1.50
C LEU A 62 -14.92 4.99 -0.04
N ASN A 63 -15.46 4.12 0.81
CA ASN A 63 -15.40 4.31 2.25
C ASN A 63 -13.96 4.12 2.74
N LEU A 64 -13.38 5.18 3.31
CA LEU A 64 -11.98 5.20 3.77
C LEU A 64 -11.68 4.10 4.79
N THR A 65 -12.55 3.95 5.79
CA THR A 65 -12.37 2.93 6.84
C THR A 65 -12.34 1.53 6.23
N ARG A 66 -13.27 1.19 5.34
CA ARG A 66 -13.28 -0.13 4.67
C ARG A 66 -12.07 -0.33 3.77
N PHE A 67 -11.62 0.73 3.10
CA PHE A 67 -10.47 0.69 2.20
C PHE A 67 -9.14 0.50 2.95
N LEU A 68 -8.95 1.19 4.09
CA LEU A 68 -7.69 1.18 4.85
C LEU A 68 -7.66 0.21 6.04
N GLN A 69 -8.80 -0.27 6.52
CA GLN A 69 -8.85 -1.21 7.66
C GLN A 69 -8.19 -2.56 7.33
N LYS A 70 -8.08 -2.90 6.05
CA LYS A 70 -7.41 -4.10 5.55
C LYS A 70 -6.34 -3.71 4.54
N HIS A 71 -5.53 -4.69 4.12
CA HIS A 71 -4.63 -4.50 2.99
C HIS A 71 -5.41 -4.40 1.68
N ALA A 72 -5.02 -3.46 0.83
CA ALA A 72 -5.54 -3.29 -0.52
C ALA A 72 -4.42 -3.52 -1.54
N ALA A 73 -4.78 -4.05 -2.71
CA ALA A 73 -3.86 -4.26 -3.83
C ALA A 73 -4.49 -3.70 -5.12
N ILE A 74 -3.75 -2.83 -5.80
CA ILE A 74 -4.13 -2.30 -7.13
C ILE A 74 -3.32 -3.09 -8.16
N LEU A 75 -4.01 -3.94 -8.93
CA LEU A 75 -3.40 -4.84 -9.90
C LEU A 75 -3.80 -4.40 -11.31
N ALA A 76 -2.81 -4.16 -12.16
CA ALA A 76 -3.05 -3.87 -13.57
C ALA A 76 -1.82 -4.25 -14.41
N ILE A 77 -2.03 -4.44 -15.72
CA ILE A 77 -0.93 -4.56 -16.69
C ILE A 77 -0.25 -3.19 -16.90
N SER A 78 0.96 -3.19 -17.46
CA SER A 78 1.64 -1.95 -17.82
C SER A 78 0.78 -1.13 -18.79
N GLY A 79 0.71 0.19 -18.57
CA GLY A 79 -0.11 1.10 -19.37
C GLY A 79 -1.61 1.09 -19.06
N ALA A 80 -2.12 0.19 -18.21
CA ALA A 80 -3.55 0.16 -17.86
C ALA A 80 -3.97 1.17 -16.78
N GLY A 81 -3.08 2.08 -16.38
CA GLY A 81 -3.40 3.15 -15.42
C GLY A 81 -3.24 2.78 -13.94
N LYS A 82 -2.38 1.80 -13.59
CA LYS A 82 -2.03 1.49 -12.19
C LYS A 82 -1.55 2.74 -11.45
N SER A 83 -0.51 3.38 -11.97
CA SER A 83 0.13 4.53 -11.32
C SER A 83 -0.80 5.74 -11.29
N TYR A 84 -1.60 5.95 -12.35
CA TYR A 84 -2.66 6.97 -12.37
C TYR A 84 -3.70 6.73 -11.26
N THR A 85 -4.19 5.50 -11.11
CA THR A 85 -5.16 5.16 -10.05
C THR A 85 -4.57 5.39 -8.66
N VAL A 86 -3.28 5.05 -8.45
CA VAL A 86 -2.57 5.32 -7.20
C VAL A 86 -2.46 6.82 -6.95
N SER A 87 -2.11 7.64 -7.96
CA SER A 87 -2.07 9.10 -7.84
C SER A 87 -3.43 9.65 -7.41
N VAL A 88 -4.52 9.24 -8.04
CA VAL A 88 -5.89 9.67 -7.65
C VAL A 88 -6.18 9.31 -6.19
N VAL A 89 -5.82 8.10 -5.75
CA VAL A 89 -6.00 7.70 -4.33
C VAL A 89 -5.18 8.61 -3.39
N ILE A 90 -3.92 8.91 -3.73
CA ILE A 90 -3.06 9.78 -2.93
C ILE A 90 -3.63 11.20 -2.88
N GLU A 91 -4.02 11.76 -4.02
CA GLU A 91 -4.61 13.10 -4.12
C GLU A 91 -5.88 13.22 -3.28
N GLU A 92 -6.80 12.26 -3.40
CA GLU A 92 -8.04 12.21 -2.61
C GLU A 92 -7.78 12.09 -1.11
N LEU A 93 -6.69 11.44 -0.71
CA LEU A 93 -6.28 11.36 0.70
C LEU A 93 -5.66 12.67 1.20
N LEU A 94 -4.86 13.36 0.36
CA LEU A 94 -4.22 14.63 0.69
C LEU A 94 -5.23 15.79 0.76
N LEU A 95 -6.31 15.74 -0.03
CA LEU A 95 -7.38 16.75 -0.02
C LEU A 95 -8.26 16.71 1.23
N ARG A 96 -8.12 15.70 2.10
CA ARG A 96 -9.00 15.52 3.26
C ARG A 96 -8.78 16.59 4.31
N THR A 97 -9.90 17.07 4.86
CA THR A 97 -9.90 18.00 6.00
C THR A 97 -9.61 17.30 7.32
N LYS A 98 -9.35 18.07 8.39
CA LYS A 98 -9.10 17.51 9.73
C LYS A 98 -10.35 16.77 10.26
N GLU A 99 -11.52 17.31 9.97
CA GLU A 99 -12.83 16.82 10.41
C GLU A 99 -13.21 15.51 9.71
N GLU A 100 -12.70 15.30 8.49
CA GLU A 100 -12.90 14.07 7.72
C GLU A 100 -11.89 12.97 8.09
N GLY A 101 -10.88 13.30 8.90
CA GLY A 101 -9.78 12.42 9.23
C GLY A 101 -8.69 12.45 8.17
N ARG A 102 -7.51 12.94 8.57
CA ARG A 102 -6.29 12.93 7.75
C ARG A 102 -5.48 11.68 8.01
N VAL A 103 -4.86 11.16 6.96
CA VAL A 103 -4.01 9.97 7.00
C VAL A 103 -2.62 10.38 6.53
N ALA A 104 -1.59 9.95 7.25
CA ALA A 104 -0.21 10.09 6.79
C ALA A 104 0.08 9.01 5.75
N ILE A 105 0.71 9.40 4.64
CA ILE A 105 1.07 8.50 3.55
C ILE A 105 2.60 8.37 3.56
N VAL A 106 3.08 7.13 3.59
CA VAL A 106 4.49 6.82 3.32
C VAL A 106 4.52 6.07 2.00
N LEU A 107 5.12 6.71 0.99
CA LEU A 107 5.19 6.18 -0.37
C LEU A 107 6.61 5.73 -0.69
N PHE A 108 6.75 4.45 -1.08
CA PHE A 108 8.00 3.91 -1.61
C PHE A 108 7.92 3.91 -3.14
N ASP A 109 8.51 4.92 -3.77
CA ASP A 109 8.47 5.10 -5.22
C ASP A 109 9.72 4.51 -5.90
N VAL A 110 9.63 3.24 -6.28
CA VAL A 110 10.74 2.50 -6.91
C VAL A 110 11.02 2.98 -8.34
N HIS A 111 10.01 3.48 -9.04
CA HIS A 111 10.12 3.87 -10.45
C HIS A 111 10.20 5.39 -10.67
N GLY A 112 10.00 6.20 -9.64
CA GLY A 112 10.03 7.65 -9.72
C GLY A 112 8.76 8.26 -10.35
N GLU A 113 7.65 7.52 -10.39
CA GLU A 113 6.41 7.93 -11.07
C GLU A 113 5.67 9.05 -10.34
N TYR A 114 5.91 9.23 -9.04
CA TYR A 114 5.14 10.15 -8.19
C TYR A 114 5.94 11.39 -7.76
N LYS A 115 7.22 11.49 -8.13
CA LYS A 115 8.09 12.63 -7.77
C LYS A 115 7.50 13.97 -8.23
N GLY A 116 6.79 14.00 -9.35
CA GLY A 116 6.12 15.20 -9.87
C GLY A 116 5.04 15.77 -8.95
N MET A 117 4.47 14.97 -8.03
CA MET A 117 3.50 15.47 -7.05
C MET A 117 4.12 16.45 -6.06
N ALA A 118 5.46 16.39 -5.87
CA ALA A 118 6.21 17.29 -5.01
C ALA A 118 6.82 18.50 -5.76
N ASP A 119 6.58 18.64 -7.07
CA ASP A 119 7.01 19.82 -7.84
C ASP A 119 6.26 21.06 -7.34
N ASP A 120 6.91 22.23 -7.33
CA ASP A 120 6.35 23.50 -6.83
C ASP A 120 5.05 23.91 -7.54
N LYS A 121 4.82 23.40 -8.75
CA LYS A 121 3.60 23.63 -9.53
C LYS A 121 2.42 22.77 -9.08
N SER A 122 2.68 21.71 -8.31
CA SER A 122 1.65 20.83 -7.77
C SER A 122 0.91 21.52 -6.63
N PRO A 123 -0.42 21.43 -6.55
CA PRO A 123 -1.17 21.94 -5.40
C PRO A 123 -0.83 21.20 -4.10
N PHE A 124 -0.15 20.06 -4.19
CA PHE A 124 0.21 19.21 -3.06
C PHE A 124 1.65 19.39 -2.58
N ALA A 125 2.45 20.23 -3.23
CA ALA A 125 3.88 20.37 -2.95
C ALA A 125 4.18 20.63 -1.46
N SER A 126 3.40 21.53 -0.84
CA SER A 126 3.54 21.87 0.60
C SER A 126 3.20 20.73 1.57
N SER A 127 2.54 19.68 1.10
CA SER A 127 2.09 18.52 1.89
C SER A 127 2.97 17.28 1.69
N ILE A 128 3.99 17.36 0.82
CA ILE A 128 4.80 16.22 0.42
C ILE A 128 6.27 16.51 0.73
N GLU A 129 6.90 15.58 1.46
CA GLU A 129 8.34 15.58 1.69
C GLU A 129 8.98 14.42 0.94
N VAL A 130 10.00 14.72 0.14
CA VAL A 130 10.70 13.70 -0.67
C VAL A 130 12.03 13.37 -0.01
N PHE A 131 12.18 12.13 0.40
CA PHE A 131 13.44 11.58 0.91
C PHE A 131 14.12 10.75 -0.18
N PRO A 132 15.28 11.18 -0.71
CA PRO A 132 16.06 10.36 -1.63
C PRO A 132 16.49 9.06 -0.94
N ALA A 133 16.19 7.91 -1.57
CA ALA A 133 16.55 6.61 -1.00
C ALA A 133 18.07 6.45 -0.76
N ALA A 134 18.89 7.13 -1.56
CA ALA A 134 20.34 7.16 -1.39
C ALA A 134 20.83 7.80 -0.08
N LEU A 135 19.97 8.59 0.60
CA LEU A 135 20.27 9.18 1.90
C LEU A 135 19.75 8.33 3.07
N ILE A 136 19.05 7.22 2.78
CA ILE A 136 18.55 6.32 3.81
C ILE A 136 19.67 5.34 4.15
N GLU A 137 20.29 5.57 5.30
CA GLU A 137 21.30 4.68 5.86
C GLU A 137 20.74 3.87 7.03
N PHE A 138 21.10 2.60 7.09
CA PHE A 138 20.77 1.73 8.22
C PHE A 138 22.00 1.56 9.09
N ALA A 139 21.87 1.89 10.37
CA ALA A 139 22.96 1.77 11.32
C ALA A 139 23.43 0.31 11.38
N THR A 140 24.71 0.04 11.08
CA THR A 140 25.25 -1.33 11.00
C THR A 140 25.01 -2.11 12.30
N ASN A 141 25.10 -1.45 13.45
CA ASN A 141 24.85 -2.02 14.77
C ASN A 141 23.37 -2.38 15.05
N SER A 142 22.44 -1.96 14.19
CA SER A 142 21.03 -2.34 14.26
C SER A 142 20.71 -3.62 13.46
N LEU A 143 21.65 -4.07 12.61
CA LEU A 143 21.46 -5.21 11.73
C LEU A 143 22.06 -6.49 12.33
N SER A 144 21.25 -7.53 12.42
CA SER A 144 21.67 -8.89 12.75
C SER A 144 22.30 -9.61 11.55
N GLY A 145 23.11 -10.64 11.79
CA GLY A 145 23.68 -11.47 10.73
C GLY A 145 22.63 -12.07 9.77
N ARG A 146 21.40 -12.35 10.25
CA ARG A 146 20.29 -12.77 9.38
C ARG A 146 19.76 -11.65 8.49
N GLN A 147 19.70 -10.41 8.98
CA GLN A 147 19.30 -9.27 8.16
C GLN A 147 20.33 -9.00 7.07
N PHE A 148 21.63 -9.13 7.37
CA PHE A 148 22.67 -9.11 6.32
C PHE A 148 22.43 -10.17 5.24
N ALA A 149 22.05 -11.40 5.63
CA ALA A 149 21.76 -12.46 4.68
C ALA A 149 20.52 -12.19 3.79
N ILE A 150 19.55 -11.38 4.26
CA ILE A 150 18.43 -10.92 3.42
C ILE A 150 18.93 -10.02 2.29
N TYR A 151 19.90 -9.15 2.58
CA TYR A 151 20.49 -8.25 1.59
C TYR A 151 21.55 -8.92 0.69
N GLN A 152 22.17 -10.02 1.15
CA GLN A 152 23.14 -10.81 0.40
C GLN A 152 22.73 -12.29 0.36
N PRO A 153 21.79 -12.68 -0.52
CA PRO A 153 21.18 -14.02 -0.53
C PRO A 153 22.17 -15.17 -0.78
N GLN A 154 23.32 -14.88 -1.38
CA GLN A 154 24.39 -15.83 -1.67
C GLN A 154 25.21 -16.25 -0.43
N MET A 155 24.94 -15.68 0.76
CA MET A 155 25.58 -16.12 2.00
C MET A 155 25.14 -17.55 2.38
N SER A 156 26.10 -18.42 2.67
CA SER A 156 25.83 -19.75 3.22
C SER A 156 25.30 -19.68 4.65
N SER A 157 24.69 -20.77 5.11
CA SER A 157 24.25 -20.90 6.51
C SER A 157 25.41 -20.79 7.50
N VAL A 158 26.60 -21.26 7.10
CA VAL A 158 27.83 -21.15 7.89
C VAL A 158 28.28 -19.69 7.97
N GLN A 159 28.38 -18.98 6.82
CA GLN A 159 28.75 -17.55 6.80
C GLN A 159 27.79 -16.70 7.62
N THR A 160 26.48 -16.95 7.50
CA THR A 160 25.47 -16.24 8.30
C THR A 160 25.63 -16.49 9.80
N ARG A 161 25.99 -17.72 10.19
CA ARG A 161 26.25 -18.07 11.59
C ARG A 161 27.51 -17.38 12.12
N GLU A 162 28.60 -17.38 11.37
CA GLU A 162 29.84 -16.71 11.78
C GLU A 162 29.64 -15.19 11.89
N LEU A 163 28.99 -14.56 10.90
CA LEU A 163 28.62 -13.14 10.98
C LEU A 163 27.73 -12.83 12.19
N SER A 164 26.81 -13.74 12.54
CA SER A 164 25.95 -13.58 13.72
C SER A 164 26.74 -13.60 15.03
N LYS A 165 27.83 -14.38 15.12
CA LYS A 165 28.72 -14.38 16.30
C LYS A 165 29.45 -13.04 16.42
N ILE A 166 30.03 -12.55 15.32
CA ILE A 166 30.78 -11.30 15.28
C ILE A 166 29.89 -10.10 15.63
N THR A 167 28.73 -9.99 14.97
CA THR A 167 27.75 -8.92 15.28
C THR A 167 27.28 -8.99 16.73
N SER A 168 27.07 -10.18 17.28
CA SER A 168 26.70 -10.35 18.71
C SER A 168 27.83 -9.95 19.67
N LYS A 169 29.09 -10.21 19.30
CA LYS A 169 30.27 -9.78 20.06
C LYS A 169 30.39 -8.26 20.07
N LEU A 170 30.39 -7.64 18.89
CA LEU A 170 30.48 -6.19 18.72
C LEU A 170 29.30 -5.45 19.40
N TYR A 171 28.11 -6.04 19.37
CA TYR A 171 26.96 -5.48 20.10
C TYR A 171 27.19 -5.43 21.62
N LYS A 172 27.75 -6.50 22.21
CA LYS A 172 28.03 -6.57 23.65
C LYS A 172 29.19 -5.65 24.06
N GLU A 173 30.24 -5.59 23.25
CA GLU A 173 31.46 -4.85 23.54
C GLU A 173 31.30 -3.35 23.25
N LYS A 174 30.65 -2.97 22.15
CA LYS A 174 30.50 -1.57 21.74
C LYS A 174 29.10 -1.04 22.01
N THR A 175 28.07 -1.65 21.42
CA THR A 175 26.71 -1.05 21.43
C THR A 175 26.09 -0.94 22.81
N LYS A 176 26.28 -1.94 23.70
CA LYS A 176 25.86 -1.84 25.10
C LYS A 176 26.57 -0.74 25.90
N GLN A 177 27.75 -0.32 25.45
CA GLN A 177 28.52 0.77 26.04
C GLN A 177 28.19 2.13 25.39
N GLY A 178 27.20 2.18 24.49
CA GLY A 178 26.83 3.39 23.76
C GLY A 178 27.72 3.69 22.55
N ILE A 179 28.59 2.76 22.15
CA ILE A 179 29.51 2.92 21.03
C ILE A 179 28.95 2.25 19.77
N THR A 180 28.89 2.97 18.66
CA THR A 180 28.48 2.43 17.35
C THR A 180 29.65 1.72 16.66
N TYR A 181 29.35 0.81 15.73
CA TYR A 181 30.34 0.17 14.89
C TYR A 181 29.87 0.15 13.44
N THR A 182 30.81 0.15 12.49
CA THR A 182 30.55 0.16 11.04
C THR A 182 30.75 -1.22 10.43
N ILE A 183 30.47 -1.36 9.13
CA ILE A 183 30.80 -2.58 8.38
C ILE A 183 32.32 -2.83 8.41
N GLU A 184 33.15 -1.80 8.42
CA GLU A 184 34.61 -1.94 8.49
C GLU A 184 35.06 -2.57 9.81
N ASP A 185 34.37 -2.29 10.91
CA ASP A 185 34.63 -2.95 12.19
C ASP A 185 34.31 -4.45 12.15
N ILE A 186 33.25 -4.84 11.44
CA ILE A 186 32.91 -6.26 11.22
C ILE A 186 34.01 -6.93 10.38
N LEU A 187 34.45 -6.27 9.30
CA LEU A 187 35.51 -6.79 8.43
C LEU A 187 36.82 -6.99 9.20
N LYS A 188 37.22 -6.02 10.02
CA LYS A 188 38.39 -6.14 10.90
C LYS A 188 38.30 -7.28 11.90
N GLU A 189 37.10 -7.65 12.33
CA GLU A 189 36.91 -8.76 13.26
C GLU A 189 36.93 -10.12 12.54
N LEU A 190 36.43 -10.17 11.30
CA LEU A 190 36.55 -11.34 10.42
C LEU A 190 38.02 -11.66 10.12
N GLU A 191 38.83 -10.64 9.81
CA GLU A 191 40.26 -10.79 9.49
C GLU A 191 41.13 -11.25 10.68
N LYS A 192 40.60 -11.22 11.92
CA LYS A 192 41.31 -11.70 13.12
C LYS A 192 41.06 -13.17 13.44
N ASP A 193 39.97 -13.74 12.90
CA ASP A 193 39.59 -15.14 13.09
C ASP A 193 40.24 -16.06 12.01
N ASP A 194 40.97 -15.49 11.04
CA ASP A 194 41.88 -16.16 10.10
C ASP A 194 43.33 -16.22 10.63
#